data_AF-Q1YQA4-F1
#
_entry.id   AF-Q1YQA4-F1
#
_cell.length_a   1.000
_cell.length_b   1.000
_cell.length_c   1.000
_cell.angle_alpha   90.00
_cell.angle_beta   90.00
_cell.angle_gamma   90.00
#
_symmetry.space_group_name_H-M   'P 1'
#
loop_
_entity.id
_entity.type
_entity.pdbx_description
1 polymer ?
#
loop_
_entity_poly.entity_id
_entity_poly.type
_entity_poly.pdbx_seq_one_letter_code
_entity_poly.pdbx_strand_id
1 'polypeptide(L)'
;MTTKLSRKSSKNPSQKQSKKPSKMTTAGQALLDDVLAIKAGASAKTWSPEQLLVISVRKELHKTQPAFAKLLGIPVGTLRDWEQGRKQPDSAAVTLIKVAQRHPQVLEQLVA
;
A
#
# COMPACT_ATOMS: atom_id res chain seq x y z
N MET A 1 -29.70 59.09 -39.05
CA MET A 1 -28.51 59.83 -38.57
C MET A 1 -28.59 59.85 -37.05
N THR A 2 -27.67 59.35 -36.21
CA THR A 2 -26.29 58.87 -36.33
C THR A 2 -26.03 57.86 -35.19
N THR A 3 -25.18 56.89 -35.49
CA THR A 3 -24.76 55.74 -34.67
C THR A 3 -23.92 56.16 -33.47
N LYS A 4 -24.10 55.53 -32.29
CA LYS A 4 -23.05 55.48 -31.26
C LYS A 4 -22.71 54.03 -30.88
N LEU A 5 -21.59 53.62 -31.44
CA LEU A 5 -20.81 52.42 -31.20
C LEU A 5 -20.25 52.44 -29.76
N SER A 6 -20.78 51.58 -28.87
CA SER A 6 -20.21 51.37 -27.54
C SER A 6 -19.18 50.24 -27.59
N ARG A 7 -17.92 50.63 -27.52
CA ARG A 7 -16.76 49.75 -27.36
C ARG A 7 -16.82 49.11 -25.97
N LYS A 8 -16.79 47.78 -25.89
CA LYS A 8 -16.28 47.10 -24.69
C LYS A 8 -15.04 46.29 -25.03
N SER A 9 -13.98 46.72 -24.34
CA SER A 9 -12.62 46.25 -24.29
C SER A 9 -12.49 44.72 -24.21
N SER A 10 -11.70 44.18 -25.14
CA SER A 10 -11.13 42.84 -25.11
C SER A 10 -10.25 42.67 -23.86
N LYS A 11 -10.57 41.70 -23.00
CA LYS A 11 -9.66 41.30 -21.91
C LYS A 11 -8.63 40.32 -22.46
N ASN A 12 -7.37 40.72 -22.28
CA ASN A 12 -6.12 40.05 -22.62
C ASN A 12 -5.94 38.68 -21.90
N PRO A 13 -4.96 37.85 -22.35
CA PRO A 13 -4.94 36.41 -22.15
C PRO A 13 -4.49 35.99 -20.75
N SER A 14 -5.08 34.91 -20.27
CA SER A 14 -4.78 34.24 -19.01
C SER A 14 -3.29 33.96 -18.84
N GLN A 15 -2.70 34.64 -17.85
CA GLN A 15 -1.37 34.40 -17.32
C GLN A 15 -1.20 32.92 -16.97
N LYS A 16 -0.24 32.27 -17.61
CA LYS A 16 0.25 30.91 -17.29
C LYS A 16 0.94 30.99 -15.93
N GLN A 17 0.21 30.66 -14.86
CA GLN A 17 0.76 30.58 -13.51
C GLN A 17 1.85 29.51 -13.47
N SER A 18 3.08 29.92 -13.15
CA SER A 18 4.19 29.02 -12.83
C SER A 18 3.87 28.25 -11.56
N LYS A 19 3.67 26.93 -11.67
CA LYS A 19 3.47 26.07 -10.50
C LYS A 19 4.77 26.04 -9.69
N LYS A 20 4.74 26.59 -8.47
CA LYS A 20 5.81 26.47 -7.47
C LYS A 20 6.10 24.98 -7.18
N PRO A 21 7.35 24.60 -6.84
CA PRO A 21 7.67 23.21 -6.53
C PRO A 21 6.82 22.73 -5.35
N SER A 22 6.15 21.58 -5.53
CA SER A 22 5.35 20.97 -4.47
C SER A 22 6.26 20.65 -3.27
N LYS A 23 5.87 21.10 -2.08
CA LYS A 23 6.51 20.66 -0.83
C LYS A 23 6.44 19.13 -0.74
N MET A 24 7.47 18.50 -0.17
CA MET A 24 7.49 17.06 0.05
C MET A 24 6.27 16.61 0.87
N THR A 25 5.69 15.47 0.49
CA THR A 25 4.62 14.84 1.26
C THR A 25 5.21 14.22 2.53
N THR A 26 4.39 14.04 3.56
CA THR A 26 4.80 13.37 4.82
C THR A 26 5.36 11.97 4.55
N ALA A 27 4.75 11.23 3.62
CA ALA A 27 5.25 9.92 3.20
C ALA A 27 6.62 10.02 2.51
N GLY A 28 6.82 11.03 1.65
CA GLY A 28 8.11 11.26 0.99
C GLY A 28 9.21 11.63 1.99
N GLN A 29 8.89 12.44 3.00
CA GLN A 29 9.84 12.78 4.06
C GLN A 29 10.22 11.54 4.88
N ALA A 30 9.25 10.73 5.31
CA ALA A 30 9.52 9.51 6.07
C ALA A 30 10.43 8.52 5.31
N LEU A 31 10.22 8.38 3.99
CA LEU A 31 11.08 7.55 3.15
C LEU A 31 12.53 8.08 3.08
N LEU A 32 12.71 9.40 2.98
CA LEU A 32 14.05 10.00 2.97
C LEU A 32 14.77 9.75 4.30
N ASP A 33 14.06 9.91 5.41
CA ASP A 33 14.59 9.69 6.75
C ASP A 33 15.04 8.23 6.94
N ASP A 34 14.23 7.26 6.50
CA ASP A 34 14.57 5.83 6.54
C ASP A 34 15.85 5.52 5.73
N VAL A 35 15.96 6.08 4.51
CA VAL A 35 17.14 5.87 3.64
C VAL A 35 18.40 6.46 4.28
N LEU A 36 18.31 7.65 4.87
CA LEU A 36 19.43 8.28 5.55
C LEU A 36 19.85 7.49 6.81
N ALA A 37 18.89 6.97 7.57
CA ALA A 37 19.16 6.12 8.73
C ALA A 37 19.89 4.83 8.33
N ILE A 38 19.44 4.15 7.28
CA ILE A 38 20.12 2.96 6.75
C ILE A 38 21.56 3.28 6.32
N LYS A 39 21.76 4.41 5.63
CA LYS A 39 23.12 4.87 5.24
C LYS A 39 24.01 5.15 6.45
N ALA A 40 23.43 5.60 7.57
CA ALA A 40 24.13 5.82 8.83
C ALA A 40 24.38 4.52 9.64
N GLY A 41 24.00 3.35 9.12
CA GLY A 41 24.20 2.06 9.76
C GLY A 41 23.05 1.61 10.66
N ALA A 42 21.89 2.28 10.61
CA ALA A 42 20.70 1.77 11.27
C ALA A 42 20.31 0.42 10.63
N SER A 43 19.93 -0.54 11.47
CA SER A 43 19.51 -1.85 11.00
C SER A 43 18.23 -1.73 10.18
N ALA A 44 18.22 -2.34 9.00
CA ALA A 44 17.02 -2.43 8.18
C ALA A 44 15.89 -3.15 8.95
N LYS A 45 14.63 -2.87 8.58
CA LYS A 45 13.48 -3.58 9.13
C LYS A 45 13.67 -5.09 8.96
N THR A 46 13.66 -5.83 10.07
CA THR A 46 13.75 -7.30 10.07
C THR A 46 12.35 -7.92 10.09
N TRP A 47 12.11 -8.93 9.27
CA TRP A 47 10.90 -9.75 9.31
C TRP A 47 11.11 -10.98 10.19
N SER A 48 10.10 -11.35 10.97
CA SER A 48 10.11 -12.60 11.72
C SER A 48 9.90 -13.80 10.78
N PRO A 49 10.34 -15.02 11.17
CA PRO A 49 10.08 -16.24 10.39
C PRO A 49 8.60 -16.43 10.05
N GLU A 50 7.70 -16.07 10.96
CA GLU A 50 6.25 -16.19 10.78
C GLU A 50 5.73 -15.18 9.74
N GLN A 51 6.29 -13.97 9.70
CA GLN A 51 5.95 -13.00 8.66
C GLN A 51 6.44 -13.46 7.28
N LEU A 52 7.63 -14.06 7.21
CA LEU A 52 8.16 -14.65 5.98
C LEU A 52 7.32 -15.85 5.52
N LEU A 53 6.81 -16.66 6.46
CA LEU A 53 5.88 -17.76 6.18
C LEU A 53 4.60 -17.25 5.52
N VAL A 54 3.99 -16.17 6.03
CA VAL A 54 2.78 -15.57 5.43
C VAL A 54 3.03 -15.19 3.97
N ILE A 55 4.13 -14.47 3.71
CA ILE A 55 4.47 -13.97 2.38
C ILE A 55 4.74 -15.12 1.40
N SER A 56 5.50 -16.13 1.84
CA SER A 56 5.86 -17.29 1.01
C SER A 56 4.62 -18.10 0.63
N VAL A 57 3.81 -18.50 1.61
CA VAL A 57 2.60 -19.30 1.37
C VAL A 57 1.63 -18.58 0.42
N ARG A 58 1.40 -17.28 0.61
CA ARG A 58 0.52 -16.53 -0.31
C ARG A 58 1.03 -16.57 -1.75
N LYS A 59 2.34 -16.38 -1.93
CA LYS A 59 2.99 -16.37 -3.25
C LYS A 59 2.96 -17.76 -3.89
N GLU A 60 3.23 -18.81 -3.11
CA GLU A 60 3.13 -20.21 -3.54
C GLU A 60 1.73 -20.57 -4.03
N LEU A 61 0.68 -20.09 -3.35
CA LEU A 61 -0.70 -20.29 -3.76
C LEU A 61 -1.17 -19.35 -4.89
N HIS A 62 -0.29 -18.48 -5.39
CA HIS A 62 -0.59 -17.49 -6.43
C HIS A 62 -1.80 -16.59 -6.13
N LYS A 63 -2.05 -16.27 -4.86
CA LYS A 63 -3.20 -15.44 -4.44
C LYS A 63 -2.78 -13.97 -4.25
N THR A 64 -3.66 -13.07 -4.68
CA THR A 64 -3.57 -11.65 -4.33
C THR A 64 -3.77 -11.48 -2.81
N GLN A 65 -3.31 -10.37 -2.22
CA GLN A 65 -3.54 -10.10 -0.80
C GLN A 65 -5.03 -10.19 -0.40
N PRO A 66 -5.98 -9.58 -1.15
CA PRO A 66 -7.40 -9.73 -0.83
C PRO A 66 -7.91 -11.17 -0.92
N ALA A 67 -7.50 -11.92 -1.94
CA ALA A 67 -7.94 -13.31 -2.11
C ALA A 67 -7.40 -14.23 -1.00
N PHE A 68 -6.15 -14.02 -0.59
CA PHE A 68 -5.54 -14.77 0.50
C PHE A 68 -6.11 -14.38 1.87
N ALA A 69 -6.37 -13.09 2.10
CA ALA A 69 -7.06 -12.64 3.31
C ALA A 69 -8.46 -13.24 3.41
N LYS A 70 -9.20 -13.32 2.29
CA LYS A 70 -10.51 -13.99 2.21
C LYS A 70 -10.39 -15.48 2.55
N LEU A 71 -9.38 -16.18 2.00
CA LEU A 71 -9.12 -17.60 2.29
C LEU A 71 -8.90 -17.86 3.79
N LEU A 72 -8.18 -16.97 4.46
CA LEU A 72 -7.87 -17.08 5.89
C LEU A 72 -8.99 -16.53 6.79
N GLY A 73 -10.03 -15.90 6.23
CA GLY A 73 -11.11 -15.28 7.01
C GLY A 73 -10.68 -14.04 7.81
N ILE A 74 -9.68 -13.28 7.34
CA ILE A 74 -9.15 -12.10 8.03
C ILE A 74 -9.30 -10.81 7.20
N PRO A 75 -9.32 -9.62 7.83
CA PRO A 75 -9.24 -8.37 7.11
C PRO A 75 -7.95 -8.24 6.30
N VAL A 76 -8.02 -7.67 5.09
CA VAL A 76 -6.83 -7.42 4.26
C VAL A 76 -5.82 -6.49 4.94
N GLY A 77 -6.28 -5.58 5.82
CA GLY A 77 -5.42 -4.73 6.63
C GLY A 77 -4.53 -5.54 7.57
N THR A 78 -5.09 -6.57 8.21
CA THR A 78 -4.34 -7.50 9.07
C THR A 78 -3.26 -8.24 8.28
N LEU A 79 -3.59 -8.78 7.10
CA LEU A 79 -2.60 -9.43 6.24
C LEU A 79 -1.48 -8.46 5.84
N ARG A 80 -1.81 -7.20 5.49
CA ARG A 80 -0.81 -6.18 5.15
C ARG A 80 0.08 -5.83 6.33
N ASP A 81 -0.46 -5.74 7.53
CA ASP A 81 0.33 -5.50 8.75
C ASP A 81 1.35 -6.61 8.99
N TRP A 82 0.97 -7.86 8.70
CA TRP A 82 1.88 -9.01 8.78
C TRP A 82 2.96 -8.97 7.71
N GLU A 83 2.58 -8.83 6.43
CA GLU A 83 3.54 -8.84 5.32
C GLU A 83 4.50 -7.65 5.33
N GLN A 84 4.07 -6.50 5.88
CA GLN A 84 4.88 -5.28 5.95
C GLN A 84 5.72 -5.17 7.24
N GLY A 85 5.70 -6.21 8.10
CA GLY A 85 6.51 -6.20 9.30
C GLY A 85 5.98 -5.29 10.42
N ARG A 86 4.72 -4.82 10.33
CA ARG A 86 4.10 -3.98 11.37
C ARG A 86 3.60 -4.78 12.56
N LYS A 87 3.07 -5.98 12.31
CA LYS A 87 2.60 -6.93 13.34
C LYS A 87 3.03 -8.34 12.98
N GLN A 88 3.10 -9.22 13.96
CA GLN A 88 3.30 -10.65 13.71
C GLN A 88 1.94 -11.37 13.70
N PRO A 89 1.77 -12.43 12.89
CA PRO A 89 0.64 -13.33 13.05
C PRO A 89 0.75 -14.06 14.40
N ASP A 90 -0.38 -14.26 15.07
CA ASP A 90 -0.42 -15.08 16.28
C ASP A 90 -0.24 -16.57 15.96
N SER A 91 -0.12 -17.40 17.00
CA SER A 91 0.14 -18.84 16.87
C SER A 91 -0.98 -19.59 16.15
N ALA A 92 -2.24 -19.17 16.33
CA ALA A 92 -3.39 -19.75 15.65
C ALA A 92 -3.37 -19.41 14.16
N ALA A 93 -3.08 -18.15 13.81
CA ALA A 93 -2.90 -17.70 12.44
C ALA A 93 -1.75 -18.44 11.74
N VAL A 94 -0.60 -18.62 12.41
CA VAL A 94 0.53 -19.42 11.86
C VAL A 94 0.10 -20.85 11.57
N THR A 95 -0.69 -21.46 12.45
CA THR A 95 -1.23 -22.81 12.24
C THR A 95 -2.17 -22.84 11.03
N LEU A 96 -3.08 -21.87 10.91
CA LEU A 96 -3.99 -21.76 9.77
C LEU A 96 -3.25 -21.54 8.45
N ILE A 97 -2.19 -20.72 8.43
CA ILE A 97 -1.34 -20.50 7.26
C ILE A 97 -0.65 -21.81 6.84
N LYS A 98 -0.18 -22.61 7.79
CA LYS A 98 0.39 -23.94 7.53
C LYS A 98 -0.64 -24.92 6.96
N VAL A 99 -1.90 -24.81 7.38
CA VAL A 99 -3.01 -25.58 6.79
C VAL A 99 -3.27 -25.09 5.37
N ALA A 100 -3.33 -23.78 5.14
CA ALA A 100 -3.50 -23.20 3.80
C ALA A 100 -2.40 -23.65 2.83
N GLN A 101 -1.16 -23.78 3.30
CA GLN A 101 -0.03 -24.25 2.49
C GLN A 101 -0.18 -25.72 2.06
N ARG A 102 -0.60 -26.60 2.98
CA ARG A 102 -0.66 -28.06 2.73
C ARG A 102 -1.96 -28.52 2.09
N HIS A 103 -3.07 -27.91 2.50
CA HIS A 103 -4.43 -28.31 2.15
C HIS A 103 -5.30 -27.07 1.84
N PRO A 104 -4.94 -26.26 0.82
CA PRO A 104 -5.68 -25.04 0.49
C PRO A 104 -7.16 -25.32 0.17
N GLN A 105 -7.47 -26.49 -0.39
CA GLN A 105 -8.82 -26.89 -0.79
C GLN A 105 -9.79 -26.95 0.39
N VAL A 106 -9.31 -27.33 1.58
CA VAL A 106 -10.14 -27.38 2.81
C VAL A 106 -10.64 -25.99 3.15
N LEU A 107 -9.79 -24.97 3.04
CA LEU A 107 -10.19 -23.59 3.32
C LEU A 107 -11.05 -23.01 2.19
N GLU A 108 -10.78 -23.37 0.94
CA GLU A 108 -11.58 -22.93 -0.21
C GLU A 108 -13.03 -23.42 -0.11
N GLN A 109 -13.24 -24.65 0.38
CA GLN A 109 -14.58 -25.21 0.64
C GLN A 109 -15.37 -24.46 1.73
N LEU A 110 -14.69 -23.82 2.68
CA LEU A 110 -15.33 -23.07 3.77
C LEU A 110 -15.71 -21.63 3.36
N VAL A 111 -15.15 -21.14 2.26
CA VAL A 111 -15.34 -19.77 1.76
C VAL A 111 -16.37 -19.70 0.62
N ALA A 112 -16.75 -20.86 0.07
CA ALA A 112 -17.83 -21.03 -0.91
C ALA A 112 -19.20 -20.82 -0.25
#